data_AF-A0A6L8T5Y2-F1
#
_entry.id   AF-A0A6L8T5Y2-F1
#
_cell.length_a   1.000
_cell.length_b   1.000
_cell.length_c   1.000
_cell.angle_alpha   90.00
_cell.angle_beta   90.00
_cell.angle_gamma   90.00
#
_symmetry.space_group_name_H-M   'P 1'
#
loop_
_entity.id
_entity.type
_entity.pdbx_description
1 polymer ?
#
loop_
_entity_poly.entity_id
_entity_poly.type
_entity_poly.pdbx_seq_one_letter_code
_entity_poly.pdbx_strand_id
1 'polypeptide(L)'
;MAKNEDGYEKYLGYIEDSLDEVAEKVTRIFDERKKGLAATLCGMLRDATSCATHYEWRRGDCPYDTSGELKDCGDIDLNISIADFLEEEYTGGTKATYVSGHGLSYETYQDSLTNDTITLCENVLRDAVRICLQEAFPEDEVSERDAEEVIYECHDDIYDNCPAESFWPCSGALEYCGIDTEMPLKSLFDTKKEKIVAFRTK
;
A
#
# COMPACT_ATOMS: atom_id res chain seq x y z
N MET A 1 15.71 0.12 42.09
CA MET A 1 15.53 -0.31 40.70
C MET A 1 15.14 0.94 39.92
N ALA A 2 16.13 1.63 39.35
CA ALA A 2 15.87 2.73 38.44
C ALA A 2 15.28 2.12 37.16
N LYS A 3 14.15 2.64 36.70
CA LYS A 3 13.69 2.37 35.34
C LYS A 3 14.65 3.14 34.44
N ASN A 4 15.32 2.45 33.51
CA ASN A 4 16.02 3.10 32.41
C ASN A 4 14.96 3.82 31.58
N GLU A 5 14.81 5.13 31.78
CA GLU A 5 13.98 5.99 30.93
C GLU A 5 14.75 6.40 29.65
N ASP A 6 16.09 6.27 29.63
CA ASP A 6 16.99 6.65 28.52
C ASP A 6 17.09 5.63 27.36
N GLY A 7 16.20 4.62 27.28
CA GLY A 7 16.42 3.44 26.43
C GLY A 7 16.46 3.73 24.93
N TYR A 8 15.48 4.50 24.44
CA TYR A 8 15.25 4.71 23.01
C TYR A 8 15.59 6.13 22.51
N GLU A 9 15.79 7.10 23.41
CA GLU A 9 16.09 8.50 23.05
C GLU A 9 17.36 8.63 22.20
N LYS A 10 18.38 7.79 22.48
CA LYS A 10 19.60 7.73 21.65
C LYS A 10 19.34 7.25 20.22
N TYR A 11 18.36 6.37 20.03
CA TYR A 11 17.98 5.87 18.71
C TYR A 11 17.17 6.93 17.96
N LEU A 12 16.26 7.61 18.67
CA LEU A 12 15.51 8.73 18.13
C LEU A 12 16.45 9.85 17.65
N GLY A 13 17.39 10.27 18.50
CA GLY A 13 18.39 11.28 18.13
C GLY A 13 19.25 10.87 16.93
N TYR A 14 19.56 9.57 16.77
CA TYR A 14 20.24 9.09 15.57
C TYR A 14 19.42 9.27 14.30
N ILE A 15 18.12 8.93 14.33
CA ILE A 15 17.24 9.11 13.18
C ILE A 15 17.09 10.59 12.83
N GLU A 16 16.86 11.45 13.83
CA GLU A 16 16.71 12.90 13.63
C GLU A 16 17.98 13.54 13.05
N ASP A 17 19.15 13.20 13.61
CA ASP A 17 20.44 13.75 13.16
C ASP A 17 20.89 13.22 11.78
N SER A 18 20.35 12.06 11.35
CA SER A 18 20.77 11.33 10.15
C SER A 18 19.62 11.05 9.18
N LEU A 19 18.56 11.85 9.20
CA LEU A 19 17.30 11.59 8.48
C LEU A 19 17.53 11.31 6.99
N ASP A 20 18.34 12.13 6.32
CA ASP A 20 18.64 11.97 4.89
C ASP A 20 19.31 10.61 4.60
N GLU A 21 20.29 10.21 5.40
CA GLU A 21 20.99 8.94 5.24
C GLU A 21 20.08 7.74 5.53
N VAL A 22 19.21 7.86 6.53
CA VAL A 22 18.20 6.85 6.87
C VAL A 22 17.19 6.72 5.72
N ALA A 23 16.69 7.83 5.20
CA ALA A 23 15.74 7.86 4.09
C ALA A 23 16.32 7.27 2.80
N GLU A 24 17.59 7.54 2.49
CA GLU A 24 18.28 6.90 1.37
C GLU A 24 18.41 5.39 1.55
N LYS A 25 18.73 4.93 2.76
CA LYS A 25 18.80 3.49 3.08
C LYS A 25 17.42 2.83 2.98
N VAL A 26 16.38 3.46 3.52
CA VAL A 26 14.99 2.98 3.43
C VAL A 26 14.60 2.85 1.96
N THR A 27 14.85 3.89 1.15
CA THR A 27 14.62 3.89 -0.30
C THR A 27 15.29 2.71 -0.98
N ARG A 28 16.56 2.45 -0.67
CA ARG A 28 17.29 1.29 -1.22
C ARG A 28 16.63 -0.04 -0.87
N ILE A 29 16.15 -0.20 0.36
CA ILE A 29 15.44 -1.42 0.80
C ILE A 29 14.12 -1.59 0.05
N PHE A 30 13.37 -0.51 -0.19
CA PHE A 30 12.19 -0.54 -1.04
C PHE A 30 12.52 -1.01 -2.46
N ASP A 31 13.57 -0.45 -3.08
CA ASP A 31 14.02 -0.83 -4.42
C ASP A 31 14.48 -2.30 -4.49
N GLU A 32 15.17 -2.79 -3.47
CA GLU A 32 15.58 -4.20 -3.35
C GLU A 32 14.36 -5.14 -3.25
N ARG A 33 13.31 -4.73 -2.54
CA ARG A 33 12.07 -5.50 -2.34
C ARG A 33 11.05 -5.31 -3.46
N LYS A 34 11.25 -4.35 -4.36
CA LYS A 34 10.34 -3.95 -5.45
C LYS A 34 9.73 -5.11 -6.23
N LYS A 35 10.54 -6.12 -6.60
CA LYS A 35 10.04 -7.31 -7.33
C LYS A 35 9.10 -8.18 -6.49
N GLY A 36 9.37 -8.31 -5.20
CA GLY A 36 8.50 -9.02 -4.26
C GLY A 36 7.20 -8.27 -4.06
N LEU A 37 7.28 -6.95 -3.89
CA LEU A 37 6.12 -6.06 -3.77
C LEU A 37 5.23 -6.15 -5.02
N ALA A 38 5.82 -6.07 -6.21
CA ALA A 38 5.10 -6.26 -7.47
C ALA A 38 4.34 -7.60 -7.52
N ALA A 39 4.97 -8.70 -7.07
CA ALA A 39 4.33 -10.00 -7.04
C ALA A 39 3.14 -10.06 -6.07
N THR A 40 3.28 -9.44 -4.89
CA THR A 40 2.21 -9.32 -3.89
C THR A 40 1.04 -8.49 -4.43
N LEU A 41 1.32 -7.32 -5.01
CA LEU A 41 0.30 -6.44 -5.60
C LEU A 41 -0.46 -7.12 -6.74
N CYS A 42 0.24 -7.82 -7.65
CA CYS A 42 -0.42 -8.63 -8.67
C CYS A 42 -1.26 -9.77 -8.08
N GLY A 43 -0.87 -10.33 -6.93
CA GLY A 43 -1.66 -11.29 -6.17
C GLY A 43 -2.97 -10.68 -5.69
N MET A 44 -2.88 -9.52 -5.02
CA MET A 44 -4.05 -8.78 -4.52
C MET A 44 -5.03 -8.43 -5.64
N LEU A 45 -4.53 -7.92 -6.78
CA LEU A 45 -5.37 -7.61 -7.94
C LEU A 45 -6.07 -8.86 -8.50
N ARG A 46 -5.35 -9.98 -8.61
CA ARG A 46 -5.96 -11.24 -9.07
C ARG A 46 -7.05 -11.72 -8.12
N ASP A 47 -6.79 -11.68 -6.82
CA ASP A 47 -7.74 -12.11 -5.80
C ASP A 47 -9.00 -11.23 -5.84
N ALA A 48 -8.81 -9.91 -5.91
CA ALA A 48 -9.89 -8.95 -6.06
C ALA A 48 -10.74 -9.21 -7.32
N THR A 49 -10.07 -9.43 -8.46
CA THR A 49 -10.72 -9.63 -9.77
C THR A 49 -11.44 -10.98 -9.85
N SER A 50 -10.95 -12.02 -9.16
CA SER A 50 -11.43 -13.40 -9.32
C SER A 50 -12.90 -13.64 -8.94
N CYS A 51 -13.46 -12.75 -8.12
CA CYS A 51 -14.84 -12.82 -7.65
C CYS A 51 -15.59 -11.49 -7.88
N ALA A 52 -15.07 -10.63 -8.77
CA ALA A 52 -15.57 -9.28 -8.90
C ALA A 52 -16.87 -9.20 -9.73
N THR A 53 -17.84 -8.47 -9.21
CA THR A 53 -19.12 -8.18 -9.87
C THR A 53 -19.08 -6.74 -10.39
N HIS A 54 -19.53 -6.54 -11.63
CA HIS A 54 -19.71 -5.21 -12.19
C HIS A 54 -20.98 -4.57 -11.62
N TYR A 55 -20.84 -3.34 -11.13
CA TYR A 55 -21.96 -2.54 -10.62
C TYR A 55 -22.10 -1.22 -11.37
N GLU A 56 -23.33 -0.86 -11.70
CA GLU A 56 -23.66 0.46 -12.23
C GLU A 56 -24.27 1.33 -11.12
N TRP A 57 -23.67 2.49 -10.83
CA TRP A 57 -24.27 3.46 -9.93
C TRP A 57 -25.49 4.13 -10.58
N ARG A 58 -26.58 4.24 -9.83
CA ARG A 58 -27.81 4.90 -10.25
C ARG A 58 -28.28 5.88 -9.20
N ARG A 59 -28.90 6.97 -9.66
CA ARG A 59 -29.54 7.92 -8.75
C ARG A 59 -30.75 7.26 -8.10
N GLY A 60 -30.79 7.29 -6.77
CA GLY A 60 -31.91 6.78 -5.98
C GLY A 60 -33.10 7.73 -5.94
N ASP A 61 -34.23 7.24 -5.44
CA ASP A 61 -35.50 7.97 -5.39
C ASP A 61 -35.67 8.84 -4.12
N CYS A 62 -34.70 8.84 -3.21
CA CYS A 62 -34.79 9.62 -1.97
C CYS A 62 -34.54 11.11 -2.22
N PRO A 63 -35.50 12.02 -1.90
CA PRO A 63 -35.34 13.45 -2.14
C PRO A 63 -34.31 14.13 -1.21
N TYR A 64 -33.89 13.44 -0.15
CA TYR A 64 -32.95 13.96 0.85
C TYR A 64 -31.62 13.19 0.90
N ASP A 65 -31.50 12.13 0.10
CA ASP A 65 -30.30 11.30 0.02
C ASP A 65 -29.92 11.09 -1.45
N THR A 66 -28.83 11.73 -1.85
CA THR A 66 -28.26 11.68 -3.19
C THR A 66 -27.18 10.62 -3.34
N SER A 67 -26.98 9.76 -2.33
CA SER A 67 -26.00 8.68 -2.37
C SER A 67 -26.18 7.71 -3.52
N GLY A 68 -27.42 7.51 -4.00
CA GLY A 68 -27.71 6.59 -5.10
C GLY A 68 -27.91 5.14 -4.66
N GLU A 69 -27.78 4.22 -5.61
CA GLU A 69 -27.79 2.78 -5.43
C GLU A 69 -26.85 2.10 -6.43
N LEU A 70 -26.20 1.01 -6.03
CA LEU A 70 -25.46 0.15 -6.95
C LEU A 70 -26.38 -0.92 -7.50
N LYS A 71 -26.37 -1.09 -8.82
CA LYS A 71 -27.09 -2.16 -9.50
C LYS A 71 -26.10 -3.20 -10.01
N ASP A 72 -26.29 -4.44 -9.57
CA ASP A 72 -25.57 -5.60 -10.11
C ASP A 72 -25.86 -5.75 -11.61
N CYS A 73 -24.80 -5.76 -12.40
CA CYS A 73 -24.82 -5.84 -13.85
C CYS A 73 -24.09 -7.07 -14.40
N GLY A 74 -23.75 -8.04 -13.54
CA GLY A 74 -23.06 -9.28 -13.91
C GLY A 74 -21.55 -9.22 -13.66
N ASP A 75 -20.79 -10.00 -14.43
CA ASP A 75 -19.35 -10.15 -14.23
C ASP A 75 -18.56 -8.97 -14.84
N ILE A 76 -17.42 -8.62 -14.24
CA ILE A 76 -16.49 -7.63 -14.80
C ILE A 76 -15.87 -8.10 -16.12
N ASP A 77 -15.75 -7.20 -17.10
CA ASP A 77 -15.01 -7.46 -18.33
C ASP A 77 -13.49 -7.41 -18.08
N LEU A 78 -12.83 -8.56 -18.12
CA LEU A 78 -11.38 -8.65 -17.93
C LEU A 78 -10.54 -7.96 -19.02
N ASN A 79 -11.15 -7.39 -20.06
CA ASN A 79 -10.47 -6.56 -21.05
C ASN A 79 -10.34 -5.08 -20.63
N ILE A 80 -11.02 -4.63 -19.56
CA ILE A 80 -10.79 -3.29 -19.01
C ILE A 80 -9.35 -3.17 -18.50
N SER A 81 -8.83 -1.94 -18.48
CA SER A 81 -7.51 -1.66 -17.93
C SER A 81 -7.50 -1.87 -16.41
N ILE A 82 -6.33 -2.09 -15.82
CA ILE A 82 -6.19 -2.12 -14.35
C ILE A 82 -6.60 -0.76 -13.76
N ALA A 83 -6.28 0.35 -14.42
CA ALA A 83 -6.66 1.69 -13.98
C ALA A 83 -8.19 1.84 -13.90
N ASP A 84 -8.91 1.51 -14.97
CA ASP A 84 -10.38 1.59 -14.99
C ASP A 84 -11.02 0.66 -13.95
N PHE A 85 -10.46 -0.55 -13.77
CA PHE A 85 -10.93 -1.47 -12.73
C PHE A 85 -10.79 -0.86 -11.33
N LEU A 86 -9.67 -0.21 -11.04
CA LEU A 86 -9.43 0.38 -9.73
C LEU A 86 -10.36 1.57 -9.49
N GLU A 87 -10.49 2.47 -10.47
CA GLU A 87 -11.19 3.75 -10.29
C GLU A 87 -12.70 3.67 -10.48
N GLU A 88 -13.19 2.81 -11.38
CA GLU A 88 -14.59 2.82 -11.81
C GLU A 88 -15.40 1.62 -11.30
N GLU A 89 -14.75 0.49 -11.00
CA GLU A 89 -15.47 -0.70 -10.53
C GLU A 89 -15.69 -0.64 -9.02
N TYR A 90 -16.95 -0.78 -8.62
CA TYR A 90 -17.33 -0.85 -7.21
C TYR A 90 -17.17 -2.26 -6.67
N THR A 91 -16.81 -2.36 -5.39
CA THR A 91 -16.75 -3.63 -4.66
C THR A 91 -18.13 -4.18 -4.29
N GLY A 92 -19.20 -3.40 -4.49
CA GLY A 92 -20.54 -3.67 -3.95
C GLY A 92 -20.69 -3.32 -2.46
N GLY A 93 -19.58 -2.96 -1.78
CA GLY A 93 -19.58 -2.49 -0.40
C GLY A 93 -20.23 -1.11 -0.25
N THR A 94 -20.86 -0.89 0.90
CA THR A 94 -21.46 0.41 1.26
C THR A 94 -20.97 0.86 2.61
N LYS A 95 -20.61 2.13 2.75
CA LYS A 95 -20.26 2.75 4.03
C LYS A 95 -21.21 3.92 4.32
N ALA A 96 -21.53 4.12 5.59
CA ALA A 96 -22.28 5.32 5.98
C ALA A 96 -21.38 6.55 5.81
N THR A 97 -21.95 7.66 5.32
CA THR A 97 -21.23 8.94 5.28
C THR A 97 -21.73 9.88 6.36
N TYR A 98 -20.87 10.84 6.72
CA TYR A 98 -21.19 11.94 7.62
C TYR A 98 -21.41 13.26 6.85
N VAL A 99 -21.74 13.16 5.57
CA VAL A 99 -21.96 14.29 4.67
C VAL A 99 -23.46 14.52 4.51
N SER A 100 -23.90 15.76 4.76
CA SER A 100 -25.32 16.13 4.58
C SER A 100 -25.78 15.84 3.15
N GLY A 101 -26.90 15.13 3.03
CA GLY A 101 -27.46 14.73 1.75
C GLY A 101 -26.87 13.44 1.15
N HIS A 102 -25.91 12.77 1.81
CA HIS A 102 -25.37 11.49 1.36
C HIS A 102 -25.38 10.49 2.53
N GLY A 103 -26.36 9.62 2.59
CA GLY A 103 -26.43 8.58 3.63
C GLY A 103 -25.33 7.53 3.50
N LEU A 104 -24.95 7.22 2.25
CA LEU A 104 -24.02 6.15 1.88
C LEU A 104 -22.92 6.61 0.91
N SER A 105 -21.77 5.94 0.95
CA SER A 105 -20.73 5.95 -0.07
C SER A 105 -20.46 4.52 -0.52
N TYR A 106 -20.04 4.38 -1.76
CA TYR A 106 -19.70 3.11 -2.38
C TYR A 106 -18.21 3.05 -2.59
N GLU A 107 -17.59 1.93 -2.22
CA GLU A 107 -16.15 1.76 -2.35
C GLU A 107 -15.78 1.16 -3.70
N THR A 108 -14.84 1.81 -4.36
CA THR A 108 -14.16 1.28 -5.54
C THR A 108 -13.11 0.25 -5.13
N TYR A 109 -12.57 -0.50 -6.11
CA TYR A 109 -11.44 -1.38 -5.83
C TYR A 109 -10.17 -0.63 -5.46
N GLN A 110 -9.97 0.60 -5.95
CA GLN A 110 -8.90 1.50 -5.50
C GLN A 110 -9.04 1.76 -4.00
N ASP A 111 -10.22 2.17 -3.53
CA ASP A 111 -10.46 2.48 -2.11
C ASP A 111 -10.20 1.27 -1.22
N SER A 112 -10.73 0.11 -1.64
CA SER A 112 -10.62 -1.14 -0.89
C SER A 112 -9.17 -1.60 -0.78
N LEU A 113 -8.42 -1.59 -1.88
CA LEU A 113 -7.05 -2.12 -1.92
C LEU A 113 -6.02 -1.15 -1.35
N THR A 114 -6.32 0.14 -1.28
CA THR A 114 -5.37 1.14 -0.80
C THR A 114 -4.97 0.90 0.67
N ASN A 115 -5.88 0.44 1.53
CA ASN A 115 -5.52 0.10 2.91
C ASN A 115 -4.51 -1.06 2.99
N ASP A 116 -4.65 -2.04 2.09
CA ASP A 116 -3.74 -3.17 2.02
C ASP A 116 -2.37 -2.75 1.46
N THR A 117 -2.33 -1.81 0.49
CA THR A 117 -1.06 -1.27 -0.04
C THR A 117 -0.32 -0.41 0.98
N ILE A 118 -1.03 0.40 1.78
CA ILE A 118 -0.42 1.10 2.93
C ILE A 118 0.16 0.07 3.89
N THR A 119 -0.61 -0.94 4.28
CA THR A 119 -0.13 -1.95 5.24
C THR A 119 1.12 -2.65 4.73
N LEU A 120 1.18 -2.96 3.43
CA LEU A 120 2.35 -3.53 2.79
C LEU A 120 3.56 -2.60 2.87
N CYS A 121 3.36 -1.30 2.60
CA CYS A 121 4.39 -0.27 2.69
C CYS A 121 4.91 -0.08 4.13
N GLU A 122 4.00 0.04 5.09
CA GLU A 122 4.30 0.17 6.52
C GLU A 122 5.22 -0.93 7.02
N ASN A 123 4.95 -2.18 6.60
CA ASN A 123 5.80 -3.31 6.97
C ASN A 123 7.23 -3.17 6.42
N VAL A 124 7.39 -2.65 5.18
CA VAL A 124 8.72 -2.41 4.60
C VAL A 124 9.43 -1.28 5.31
N LEU A 125 8.73 -0.17 5.60
CA LEU A 125 9.28 0.97 6.32
C LEU A 125 9.76 0.55 7.71
N ARG A 126 8.90 -0.12 8.49
CA ARG A 126 9.24 -0.65 9.82
C ARG A 126 10.47 -1.55 9.80
N ASP A 127 10.52 -2.49 8.86
CA ASP A 127 11.67 -3.37 8.68
C ASP A 127 12.95 -2.59 8.34
N ALA A 128 12.84 -1.60 7.44
CA ALA A 128 13.97 -0.81 7.00
C ALA A 128 14.55 0.06 8.12
N VAL A 129 13.70 0.69 8.93
CA VAL A 129 14.14 1.47 10.11
C VAL A 129 14.81 0.55 11.13
N ARG A 130 14.24 -0.63 11.39
CA ARG A 130 14.87 -1.64 12.27
C ARG A 130 16.27 -2.03 11.80
N ILE A 131 16.45 -2.26 10.50
CA ILE A 131 17.76 -2.56 9.92
C ILE A 131 18.72 -1.37 10.15
N CYS A 132 18.26 -0.13 9.93
CA CYS A 132 19.09 1.06 10.15
C CYS A 132 19.55 1.18 11.61
N LEU A 133 18.64 0.96 12.57
CA LEU A 133 18.97 0.98 14.00
C LEU A 133 19.98 -0.13 14.38
N GLN A 134 19.77 -1.35 13.88
CA GLN A 134 20.68 -2.48 14.13
C GLN A 134 22.08 -2.26 13.53
N GLU A 135 22.16 -1.63 12.35
CA GLU A 135 23.44 -1.30 11.72
C GLU A 135 24.20 -0.17 12.45
N ALA A 136 23.47 0.84 12.94
CA ALA A 136 24.06 1.98 13.63
C ALA A 136 24.49 1.62 15.06
N PHE A 137 23.80 0.67 15.70
CA PHE A 137 24.03 0.23 17.06
C PHE A 137 24.26 -1.29 17.14
N PRO A 138 25.32 -1.83 16.50
CA PRO A 138 25.51 -3.27 16.38
C PRO A 138 25.85 -3.97 17.70
N GLU A 139 26.34 -3.23 18.69
CA GLU A 139 26.66 -3.73 20.03
C GLU A 139 25.45 -3.65 20.98
N ASP A 140 24.36 -2.99 20.56
CA ASP A 140 23.14 -2.87 21.34
C ASP A 140 22.12 -3.93 20.91
N GLU A 141 21.51 -4.61 21.87
CA GLU A 141 20.31 -5.40 21.62
C GLU A 141 19.11 -4.43 21.56
N VAL A 142 18.91 -3.79 20.41
CA VAL A 142 17.75 -2.91 20.16
C VAL A 142 16.48 -3.74 20.36
N SER A 143 15.73 -3.45 21.42
CA SER A 143 14.51 -4.20 21.72
C SER A 143 13.43 -3.89 20.69
N GLU A 144 12.54 -4.85 20.42
CA GLU A 144 11.41 -4.64 19.53
C GLU A 144 10.55 -3.44 19.97
N ARG A 145 10.41 -3.26 21.29
CA ARG A 145 9.67 -2.13 21.85
C ARG A 145 10.36 -0.81 21.53
N ASP A 146 11.66 -0.69 21.80
CA ASP A 146 12.36 0.57 21.55
C ASP A 146 12.35 0.92 20.05
N ALA A 147 12.50 -0.08 19.18
CA ALA A 147 12.39 0.13 17.74
C ALA A 147 11.00 0.61 17.33
N GLU A 148 9.92 0.04 17.89
CA GLU A 148 8.55 0.47 17.58
C GLU A 148 8.25 1.88 18.11
N GLU A 149 8.74 2.25 19.30
CA GLU A 149 8.59 3.62 19.83
C GLU A 149 9.32 4.63 18.94
N VAL A 150 10.55 4.32 18.49
CA VAL A 150 11.29 5.17 17.54
C VAL A 150 10.53 5.30 16.24
N ILE A 151 10.10 4.18 15.63
CA ILE A 151 9.35 4.20 14.36
C ILE A 151 8.09 5.05 14.50
N TYR A 152 7.38 4.95 15.63
CA TYR A 152 6.18 5.73 15.86
C TYR A 152 6.47 7.24 15.94
N GLU A 153 7.52 7.64 16.65
CA GLU A 153 7.88 9.06 16.84
C GLU A 153 8.46 9.70 15.57
N CYS A 154 9.26 8.97 14.78
CA CYS A 154 9.87 9.47 13.55
C CYS A 154 9.13 9.07 12.26
N HIS A 155 7.92 8.50 12.41
CA HIS A 155 7.17 7.91 11.29
C HIS A 155 7.03 8.89 10.13
N ASP A 156 6.44 10.06 10.40
CA ASP A 156 6.08 11.02 9.37
C ASP A 156 7.33 11.58 8.67
N ASP A 157 8.40 11.84 9.43
CA ASP A 157 9.67 12.32 8.88
C ASP A 157 10.28 11.31 7.90
N ILE A 158 10.25 10.01 8.22
CA ILE A 158 10.78 8.98 7.31
C ILE A 158 9.82 8.74 6.14
N TYR A 159 8.52 8.70 6.41
CA TYR A 159 7.47 8.48 5.40
C TYR A 159 7.54 9.54 4.30
N ASP A 160 7.63 10.82 4.67
CA ASP A 160 7.66 11.97 3.74
C ASP A 160 8.96 12.03 2.92
N ASN A 161 10.04 11.39 3.39
CA ASN A 161 11.35 11.43 2.73
C ASN A 161 11.71 10.12 2.00
N CYS A 162 10.79 9.15 1.90
CA CYS A 162 11.03 7.89 1.20
C CYS A 162 9.89 7.55 0.22
N PRO A 163 9.99 6.47 -0.58
CA PRO A 163 8.95 6.09 -1.55
C PRO A 163 7.63 5.62 -0.92
N ALA A 164 7.50 5.64 0.41
CA ALA A 164 6.33 5.14 1.12
C ALA A 164 5.04 5.86 0.70
N GLU A 165 5.11 7.18 0.50
CA GLU A 165 3.99 7.99 0.03
C GLU A 165 3.41 7.49 -1.30
N SER A 166 4.23 6.89 -2.17
CA SER A 166 3.77 6.34 -3.44
C SER A 166 2.77 5.20 -3.28
N PHE A 167 2.64 4.58 -2.10
CA PHE A 167 1.69 3.49 -1.86
C PHE A 167 0.27 3.96 -1.52
N TRP A 168 0.07 5.29 -1.42
CA TRP A 168 -1.24 5.93 -1.32
C TRP A 168 -1.48 6.81 -2.58
N PRO A 169 -2.35 6.40 -3.52
CA PRO A 169 -3.26 5.25 -3.47
C PRO A 169 -2.68 3.96 -4.07
N CYS A 170 -3.47 2.88 -4.13
CA CYS A 170 -3.05 1.57 -4.68
C CYS A 170 -2.44 1.68 -6.09
N SER A 171 -3.01 2.50 -6.98
CA SER A 171 -2.43 2.74 -8.32
C SER A 171 -1.00 3.31 -8.27
N GLY A 172 -0.68 4.16 -7.28
CA GLY A 172 0.68 4.64 -7.06
C GLY A 172 1.64 3.51 -6.66
N ALA A 173 1.18 2.55 -5.84
CA ALA A 173 1.98 1.39 -5.46
C ALA A 173 2.33 0.52 -6.69
N LEU A 174 1.36 0.38 -7.61
CA LEU A 174 1.53 -0.34 -8.87
C LEU A 174 2.55 0.36 -9.77
N GLU A 175 2.41 1.68 -9.96
CA GLU A 175 3.35 2.49 -10.74
C GLU A 175 4.76 2.43 -10.15
N TYR A 176 4.88 2.62 -8.82
CA TYR A 176 6.16 2.49 -8.12
C TYR A 176 6.80 1.14 -8.42
N CYS A 177 6.03 0.04 -8.38
CA CYS A 177 6.52 -1.30 -8.66
C CYS A 177 6.76 -1.60 -10.15
N GLY A 178 6.43 -0.68 -11.06
CA GLY A 178 6.58 -0.83 -12.50
C GLY A 178 5.52 -1.73 -13.14
N ILE A 179 4.33 -1.80 -12.55
CA ILE A 179 3.16 -2.48 -13.12
C ILE A 179 2.43 -1.48 -14.01
N ASP A 180 2.25 -1.83 -15.27
CA ASP A 180 1.56 -0.99 -16.25
C ASP A 180 0.05 -1.04 -16.00
N THR A 181 -0.53 0.05 -15.50
CA THR A 181 -1.97 0.11 -15.18
C THR A 181 -2.87 0.20 -16.40
N GLU A 182 -2.32 0.52 -17.57
CA GLU A 182 -3.05 0.56 -18.84
C GLU A 182 -3.23 -0.85 -19.45
N MET A 183 -2.53 -1.86 -18.92
CA MET A 183 -2.68 -3.22 -19.39
C MET A 183 -4.06 -3.80 -18.99
N PRO A 184 -4.66 -4.68 -19.82
CA PRO A 184 -5.92 -5.32 -19.47
C PRO A 184 -5.80 -6.24 -18.24
N LEU A 185 -6.84 -6.31 -17.40
CA LEU A 185 -6.89 -7.18 -16.21
C LEU A 185 -6.54 -8.64 -16.49
N LYS A 186 -7.04 -9.20 -17.61
CA LYS A 186 -6.76 -10.59 -18.03
C LYS A 186 -5.26 -10.91 -18.08
N SER A 187 -4.44 -9.90 -18.34
CA SER A 187 -2.98 -10.03 -18.45
C SER A 187 -2.33 -10.46 -17.12
N LEU A 188 -2.97 -10.17 -15.98
CA LEU A 188 -2.55 -10.64 -14.66
C LEU A 188 -2.66 -12.16 -14.49
N PHE A 189 -3.55 -12.79 -15.26
CA PHE A 189 -3.80 -14.23 -15.26
C PHE A 189 -3.03 -14.97 -16.36
N ASP A 190 -2.68 -14.27 -17.43
CA ASP A 190 -1.95 -14.80 -18.58
C ASP A 190 -0.47 -15.08 -18.30
N THR A 191 0.03 -14.75 -17.10
CA THR A 191 1.33 -15.24 -16.61
C THR A 191 1.30 -16.76 -16.41
N LYS A 192 1.34 -17.51 -17.52
CA LYS A 192 2.07 -18.78 -17.58
C LYS A 192 3.41 -18.52 -16.91
N LYS A 193 3.83 -19.45 -16.05
CA LYS A 193 5.17 -19.60 -15.47
C LYS A 193 6.29 -19.22 -16.45
N GLU A 194 6.56 -17.94 -16.65
CA GLU A 194 7.73 -17.49 -17.37
C GLU A 194 8.82 -17.33 -16.33
N LYS A 195 9.73 -18.31 -16.41
CA LYS A 195 11.07 -18.30 -15.85
C LYS A 195 11.53 -16.87 -15.64
N ILE A 196 11.79 -16.52 -14.39
CA ILE A 196 12.73 -15.46 -14.03
C ILE A 196 13.99 -15.76 -14.83
N VAL A 197 14.18 -15.06 -15.95
CA VAL A 197 15.42 -15.11 -16.72
C VAL A 197 16.43 -14.40 -15.85
N ALA A 198 17.16 -15.19 -15.06
CA ALA A 198 18.40 -14.76 -14.48
C ALA A 198 19.27 -14.20 -15.61
N PHE A 199 19.46 -12.89 -15.62
CA PHE A 199 20.50 -12.26 -16.41
C PHE A 199 21.83 -12.85 -15.93
N ARG A 200 22.34 -13.83 -16.70
CA ARG A 200 23.74 -14.23 -16.63
C ARG A 200 24.55 -13.05 -17.16
N THR A 201 25.17 -12.33 -16.25
CA THR A 201 26.35 -11.53 -16.52
C THR A 201 27.42 -12.41 -17.16
N LYS A 202 27.94 -11.94 -18.29
CA LYS A 202 29.26 -12.36 -18.78
C LYS A 202 30.32 -11.48 -18.16
#